data_AF-A0A0F9IB13-F1
#
_entry.id   AF-A0A0F9IB13-F1
#
_cell.length_a   1.000
_cell.length_b   1.000
_cell.length_c   1.000
_cell.angle_alpha   90.00
_cell.angle_beta   90.00
_cell.angle_gamma   90.00
#
_symmetry.space_group_name_H-M   'P 1'
#
loop_
_entity.id
_entity.type
_entity.pdbx_description
1 polymer ?
#
loop_
_entity_poly.entity_id
_entity_poly.type
_entity_poly.pdbx_seq_one_letter_code
_entity_poly.pdbx_strand_id
1 'polypeptide(L)'
;DIEYSDFCRDCEHCFGCVGLKNKEFCIFNKQYSEEEYWNKVDEVKTKMLADGEYGEFFPPEYAVFPYRLTVATSFLGFRDYGTAAKYGYDTALVEESVEETGGEKVNVSELPSDIRDVKDDILEKVIFDEKNSKSFRIIKPELEFCRRYGLPLSREHPSIRMQKWREGFEINLMFYKRTCDRCNKDIETSYAPERKETVYCEQCYQAEVV
;
A
#
# COMPACT_ATOMS: atom_id res chain seq x y z
N ASP A 1 -24.32 2.84 -4.64
CA ASP A 1 -23.75 2.10 -3.48
C ASP A 1 -22.79 1.02 -3.90
N ILE A 2 -21.63 0.97 -3.26
CA ILE A 2 -20.57 0.00 -3.46
C ILE A 2 -20.16 -0.52 -2.09
N GLU A 3 -20.38 -1.81 -1.82
CA GLU A 3 -20.17 -2.40 -0.51
C GLU A 3 -19.33 -3.69 -0.62
N TYR A 4 -18.45 -3.93 0.36
CA TYR A 4 -17.54 -5.09 0.39
C TYR A 4 -16.83 -5.35 -0.95
N SER A 5 -16.56 -4.29 -1.72
CA SER A 5 -16.03 -4.38 -3.08
C SER A 5 -14.71 -3.63 -3.19
N ASP A 6 -13.83 -4.09 -4.05
CA ASP A 6 -12.49 -3.52 -4.24
C ASP A 6 -12.17 -3.29 -5.73
N PHE A 7 -11.40 -2.26 -6.04
CA PHE A 7 -11.03 -1.89 -7.43
C PHE A 7 -12.20 -1.73 -8.43
N CYS A 8 -13.42 -1.46 -7.97
CA CYS A 8 -14.57 -1.16 -8.83
C CYS A 8 -14.54 0.32 -9.25
N ARG A 9 -14.54 0.60 -10.56
CA ARG A 9 -14.48 1.96 -11.11
C ARG A 9 -15.74 2.29 -11.88
N ASP A 10 -16.33 3.46 -11.61
CA ASP A 10 -17.55 3.91 -12.27
C ASP A 10 -18.67 2.85 -12.19
N CYS A 11 -18.79 2.23 -11.02
CA CYS A 11 -19.78 1.20 -10.77
C CYS A 11 -20.89 1.74 -9.87
N GLU A 12 -22.09 1.17 -10.03
CA GLU A 12 -23.24 1.42 -9.16
C GLU A 12 -23.78 0.08 -8.67
N HIS A 13 -24.45 0.07 -7.51
CA HIS A 13 -25.10 -1.13 -6.96
C HIS A 13 -24.25 -2.41 -7.07
N CYS A 14 -23.07 -2.42 -6.44
CA CYS A 14 -22.19 -3.59 -6.39
C CYS A 14 -21.96 -4.06 -4.96
N PHE A 15 -22.02 -5.38 -4.75
CA PHE A 15 -21.76 -6.03 -3.47
C PHE A 15 -20.73 -7.14 -3.64
N GLY A 16 -19.65 -7.15 -2.84
CA GLY A 16 -18.67 -8.25 -2.89
C GLY A 16 -17.88 -8.34 -4.22
N CYS A 17 -17.79 -7.26 -4.99
CA CYS A 17 -17.20 -7.28 -6.33
C CYS A 17 -15.73 -6.83 -6.33
N VAL A 18 -14.94 -7.35 -7.26
CA VAL A 18 -13.52 -6.99 -7.43
C VAL A 18 -13.20 -6.65 -8.89
N GLY A 19 -12.66 -5.45 -9.13
CA GLY A 19 -12.06 -5.10 -10.42
C GLY A 19 -13.04 -4.81 -11.57
N LEU A 20 -14.30 -4.51 -11.27
CA LEU A 20 -15.28 -4.15 -12.29
C LEU A 20 -15.10 -2.71 -12.80
N LYS A 21 -15.60 -2.43 -14.02
CA LYS A 21 -15.62 -1.08 -14.59
C LYS A 21 -16.92 -0.81 -15.34
N ASN A 22 -17.58 0.33 -15.10
CA ASN A 22 -18.83 0.73 -15.77
C ASN A 22 -19.90 -0.37 -15.67
N LYS A 23 -20.14 -0.87 -14.46
CA LYS A 23 -21.07 -1.97 -14.19
C LYS A 23 -22.05 -1.63 -13.09
N GLU A 24 -23.23 -2.20 -13.19
CA GLU A 24 -24.32 -2.04 -12.23
C GLU A 24 -24.96 -3.37 -11.86
N PHE A 25 -25.58 -3.42 -10.68
CA PHE A 25 -26.33 -4.58 -10.16
C PHE A 25 -25.50 -5.87 -10.17
N CYS A 26 -24.31 -5.81 -9.57
CA CYS A 26 -23.38 -6.94 -9.53
C CYS A 26 -23.17 -7.47 -8.11
N ILE A 27 -23.18 -8.79 -7.96
CA ILE A 27 -22.85 -9.48 -6.70
C ILE A 27 -21.78 -10.52 -7.01
N PHE A 28 -20.64 -10.46 -6.29
CA PHE A 28 -19.49 -11.35 -6.54
C PHE A 28 -19.07 -11.40 -8.02
N ASN A 29 -18.96 -10.23 -8.65
CA ASN A 29 -18.67 -10.04 -10.08
C ASN A 29 -19.68 -10.58 -11.09
N LYS A 30 -20.83 -11.10 -10.63
CA LYS A 30 -21.90 -11.54 -11.51
C LYS A 30 -22.96 -10.44 -11.61
N GLN A 31 -23.32 -10.09 -12.84
CA GLN A 31 -24.38 -9.11 -13.12
C GLN A 31 -25.77 -9.77 -13.03
N TYR A 32 -26.71 -9.08 -12.40
CA TYR A 32 -28.09 -9.50 -12.18
C TYR A 32 -29.05 -8.47 -12.80
N SER A 33 -30.32 -8.86 -12.95
CA SER A 33 -31.38 -7.86 -13.10
C SER A 33 -31.54 -7.07 -11.79
N GLU A 34 -32.11 -5.87 -11.88
CA GLU A 34 -32.33 -5.01 -10.71
C GLU A 34 -33.15 -5.72 -9.62
N GLU A 35 -34.26 -6.37 -10.00
CA GLU A 35 -35.13 -7.09 -9.05
C GLU A 35 -34.38 -8.25 -8.36
N GLU A 36 -33.66 -9.07 -9.13
CA GLU A 36 -32.87 -10.18 -8.58
C GLU A 36 -31.75 -9.67 -7.67
N TYR A 37 -31.10 -8.56 -8.05
CA TYR A 37 -30.05 -7.94 -7.26
C TYR A 37 -30.56 -7.55 -5.88
N TRP A 38 -31.67 -6.80 -5.82
CA TRP A 38 -32.20 -6.32 -4.54
C TRP A 38 -32.64 -7.47 -3.63
N ASN A 39 -33.31 -8.49 -4.19
CA ASN A 39 -33.69 -9.68 -3.44
C ASN A 39 -32.47 -10.43 -2.88
N LYS A 40 -31.40 -10.55 -3.68
CA LYS A 40 -30.19 -11.28 -3.28
C LYS A 40 -29.35 -10.50 -2.26
N VAL A 41 -29.26 -9.19 -2.41
CA VAL A 41 -28.58 -8.33 -1.44
C VAL A 41 -29.32 -8.32 -0.10
N ASP A 42 -30.66 -8.27 -0.10
CA ASP A 42 -31.45 -8.38 1.13
C ASP A 42 -31.20 -9.70 1.86
N GLU A 43 -31.22 -10.82 1.14
CA GLU A 43 -30.89 -12.16 1.68
C GLU A 43 -29.50 -12.17 2.33
N VAL A 44 -28.48 -11.68 1.61
CA VAL A 44 -27.09 -11.68 2.08
C VAL A 44 -26.91 -10.76 3.29
N LYS A 45 -27.42 -9.53 3.23
CA LYS A 45 -27.28 -8.56 4.32
C LYS A 45 -28.04 -8.98 5.56
N THR A 46 -29.25 -9.53 5.42
CA THR A 46 -30.02 -10.04 6.56
C THR A 46 -29.26 -11.15 7.27
N LYS A 47 -28.64 -12.07 6.52
CA LYS A 47 -27.80 -13.11 7.11
C LYS A 47 -26.59 -12.52 7.82
N MET A 48 -25.83 -11.63 7.16
CA MET A 48 -24.67 -11.00 7.77
C MET A 48 -25.01 -10.19 9.03
N LEU A 49 -26.16 -9.51 9.05
CA LEU A 49 -26.65 -8.79 10.23
C LEU A 49 -26.99 -9.76 11.37
N ALA A 50 -27.65 -10.88 11.07
CA ALA A 50 -27.97 -11.91 12.06
C ALA A 50 -26.70 -12.56 12.63
N ASP A 51 -25.67 -12.73 11.80
CA ASP A 51 -24.38 -13.30 12.18
C ASP A 51 -23.43 -12.26 12.83
N GLY A 52 -23.81 -10.96 12.81
CA GLY A 52 -22.98 -9.87 13.34
C GLY A 52 -21.77 -9.50 12.47
N GLU A 53 -21.76 -9.92 11.20
CA GLU A 53 -20.67 -9.71 10.24
C GLU A 53 -20.84 -8.41 9.44
N TYR A 54 -22.07 -7.89 9.33
CA TYR A 54 -22.33 -6.71 8.52
C TYR A 54 -21.78 -5.43 9.18
N GLY A 55 -20.83 -4.78 8.51
CA GLY A 55 -20.14 -3.57 8.94
C GLY A 55 -18.75 -3.85 9.49
N GLU A 56 -18.43 -5.12 9.76
CA GLU A 56 -17.15 -5.55 10.30
C GLU A 56 -16.10 -5.75 9.19
N PHE A 57 -14.83 -5.62 9.57
CA PHE A 57 -13.72 -5.98 8.70
C PHE A 57 -13.62 -7.49 8.55
N PHE A 58 -13.03 -7.95 7.45
CA PHE A 58 -12.74 -9.37 7.27
C PHE A 58 -11.88 -9.91 8.42
N PRO A 59 -12.24 -11.07 9.00
CA PRO A 59 -11.46 -11.72 10.04
C PRO A 59 -9.98 -11.90 9.65
N PRO A 60 -9.04 -11.67 10.58
CA PRO A 60 -7.61 -11.91 10.35
C PRO A 60 -7.27 -13.32 9.88
N GLU A 61 -8.10 -14.30 10.21
CA GLU A 61 -7.99 -15.71 9.82
C GLU A 61 -8.07 -15.91 8.30
N TYR A 62 -8.67 -14.97 7.56
CA TYR A 62 -8.71 -15.01 6.10
C TYR A 62 -7.45 -14.44 5.44
N ALA A 63 -6.51 -13.90 6.21
CA ALA A 63 -5.23 -13.47 5.67
C ALA A 63 -4.41 -14.69 5.21
N VAL A 64 -4.16 -14.77 3.90
CA VAL A 64 -3.42 -15.88 3.28
C VAL A 64 -1.91 -15.86 3.53
N PHE A 65 -1.40 -14.79 4.14
CA PHE A 65 0.02 -14.65 4.49
C PHE A 65 0.17 -14.09 5.91
N PRO A 66 1.29 -14.39 6.60
CA PRO A 66 1.59 -13.79 7.88
C PRO A 66 1.60 -12.26 7.79
N TYR A 67 1.05 -11.59 8.80
CA TYR A 67 0.99 -10.14 8.94
C TYR A 67 2.34 -9.48 8.67
N ARG A 68 3.45 -10.13 9.09
CA ARG A 68 4.82 -9.69 8.84
C ARG A 68 5.13 -9.39 7.37
N LEU A 69 4.56 -10.15 6.45
CA LEU A 69 4.74 -9.99 5.00
C LEU A 69 3.79 -8.97 4.36
N THR A 70 2.77 -8.54 5.08
CA THR A 70 1.79 -7.59 4.53
C THR A 70 2.42 -6.21 4.38
N VAL A 71 1.87 -5.41 3.47
CA VAL A 71 2.30 -4.02 3.28
C VAL A 71 2.15 -3.17 4.55
N ALA A 72 1.22 -3.54 5.46
CA ALA A 72 0.96 -2.82 6.71
C ALA A 72 2.23 -2.65 7.55
N THR A 73 3.07 -3.68 7.65
CA THR A 73 4.29 -3.66 8.47
C THR A 73 5.39 -2.77 7.91
N SER A 74 5.18 -2.23 6.71
CA SER A 74 6.09 -1.24 6.15
C SER A 74 5.87 0.17 6.72
N PHE A 75 4.73 0.43 7.37
CA PHE A 75 4.40 1.73 7.96
C PHE A 75 4.83 1.80 9.44
N LEU A 76 5.20 3.00 9.88
CA LEU A 76 5.54 3.27 11.27
C LEU A 76 4.32 2.98 12.17
N GLY A 77 4.54 2.35 13.33
CA GLY A 77 3.48 1.97 14.27
C GLY A 77 2.84 0.59 14.02
N PHE A 78 2.95 0.04 12.81
CA PHE A 78 2.36 -1.26 12.44
C PHE A 78 3.33 -2.45 12.56
N ARG A 79 4.42 -2.27 13.32
CA ARG A 79 5.42 -3.32 13.60
C ARG A 79 5.30 -3.90 15.01
N ASP A 80 4.25 -3.54 15.74
CA ASP A 80 3.89 -4.21 16.99
C ASP A 80 3.20 -5.54 16.71
N TYR A 81 4.01 -6.56 16.45
CA TYR A 81 3.54 -7.92 16.19
C TYR A 81 2.85 -8.56 17.40
N GLY A 82 3.17 -8.12 18.62
CA GLY A 82 2.48 -8.60 19.82
C GLY A 82 1.03 -8.14 19.85
N THR A 83 0.79 -6.88 19.50
CA THR A 83 -0.57 -6.34 19.35
C THR A 83 -1.29 -6.97 18.17
N ALA A 84 -0.66 -7.14 17.01
CA ALA A 84 -1.27 -7.83 15.87
C ALA A 84 -1.71 -9.27 16.23
N ALA A 85 -0.88 -10.02 16.95
CA ALA A 85 -1.22 -11.38 17.38
C ALA A 85 -2.44 -11.41 18.33
N LYS A 86 -2.63 -10.41 19.20
CA LYS A 86 -3.82 -10.30 20.07
C LYS A 86 -5.11 -10.13 19.28
N TYR A 87 -5.03 -9.53 18.09
CA TYR A 87 -6.16 -9.39 17.19
C TYR A 87 -6.39 -10.62 16.31
N GLY A 88 -5.57 -11.68 16.42
CA GLY A 88 -5.75 -12.93 15.69
C GLY A 88 -4.95 -13.05 14.39
N TYR A 89 -4.06 -12.09 14.09
CA TYR A 89 -3.19 -12.20 12.92
C TYR A 89 -2.07 -13.23 13.13
N ASP A 90 -1.80 -14.02 12.09
CA ASP A 90 -0.56 -14.80 12.03
C ASP A 90 0.64 -13.85 11.95
N THR A 91 1.59 -14.00 12.87
CA THR A 91 2.82 -13.18 12.92
C THR A 91 4.08 -14.02 12.79
N ALA A 92 3.98 -15.21 12.21
CA ALA A 92 5.13 -16.06 11.91
C ALA A 92 6.17 -15.30 11.05
N LEU A 93 7.44 -15.56 11.34
CA LEU A 93 8.54 -15.15 10.47
C LEU A 93 8.52 -16.04 9.22
N VAL A 94 8.62 -15.42 8.05
CA VAL A 94 8.82 -16.15 6.80
C VAL A 94 10.29 -16.00 6.45
N GLU A 95 10.98 -17.13 6.39
CA GLU A 95 12.37 -17.16 5.99
C GLU A 95 12.48 -16.77 4.52
N GLU A 96 13.37 -15.81 4.24
CA GLU A 96 13.71 -15.50 2.85
C GLU A 96 14.49 -16.69 2.28
N SER A 97 13.96 -17.33 1.24
CA SER A 97 14.73 -18.32 0.50
C SER A 97 15.91 -17.63 -0.19
N VAL A 98 17.13 -18.02 0.16
CA VAL A 98 18.32 -17.61 -0.59
C VAL A 98 18.31 -18.42 -1.88
N GLU A 99 17.72 -17.88 -2.93
CA GLU A 99 17.92 -18.46 -4.26
C GLU A 99 19.41 -18.35 -4.60
N GLU A 100 20.08 -19.49 -4.75
CA GLU A 100 21.42 -19.56 -5.33
C GLU A 100 21.35 -19.04 -6.76
N THR A 101 21.52 -17.74 -6.92
CA THR A 101 21.46 -17.08 -8.21
C THR A 101 22.77 -17.33 -8.94
N GLY A 102 22.73 -18.22 -9.94
CA GLY A 102 23.87 -18.46 -10.84
C GLY A 102 24.23 -17.20 -11.63
N GLY A 103 25.48 -16.77 -11.58
CA GLY A 103 25.97 -15.57 -12.28
C GLY A 103 27.24 -15.02 -11.64
N GLU A 104 27.98 -14.20 -12.38
CA GLU A 104 29.13 -13.47 -11.83
C GLU A 104 28.64 -12.43 -10.81
N LYS A 105 29.18 -12.49 -9.59
CA LYS A 105 28.85 -11.54 -8.53
C LYS A 105 29.75 -10.31 -8.65
N VAL A 106 29.13 -9.12 -8.62
CA VAL A 106 29.83 -7.83 -8.61
C VAL A 106 29.33 -7.03 -7.41
N ASN A 107 30.26 -6.47 -6.63
CA ASN A 107 29.88 -5.64 -5.49
C ASN A 107 29.37 -4.28 -5.97
N VAL A 108 28.44 -3.69 -5.22
CA VAL A 108 27.97 -2.32 -5.46
C VAL A 108 29.13 -1.31 -5.52
N SER A 109 30.16 -1.51 -4.71
CA SER A 109 31.35 -0.66 -4.65
C SER A 109 32.14 -0.63 -5.97
N GLU A 110 32.06 -1.70 -6.77
CA GLU A 110 32.72 -1.85 -8.07
C GLU A 110 31.91 -1.27 -9.23
N LEU A 111 30.63 -0.92 -8.99
CA LEU A 111 29.78 -0.36 -10.04
C LEU A 111 30.25 1.05 -10.44
N PRO A 112 30.33 1.34 -11.76
CA PRO A 112 30.61 2.68 -12.25
C PRO A 112 29.65 3.72 -11.66
N SER A 113 30.18 4.91 -11.38
CA SER A 113 29.37 6.04 -10.89
C SER A 113 28.53 6.70 -11.98
N ASP A 114 28.93 6.56 -13.24
CA ASP A 114 28.24 7.12 -14.40
C ASP A 114 27.59 6.00 -15.23
N ILE A 115 26.33 6.21 -15.61
CA ILE A 115 25.57 5.24 -16.41
C ILE A 115 26.16 5.05 -17.83
N ARG A 116 26.94 6.02 -18.31
CA ARG A 116 27.64 5.94 -19.61
C ARG A 116 28.75 4.90 -19.60
N ASP A 117 29.31 4.60 -18.43
CA ASP A 117 30.38 3.61 -18.25
C ASP A 117 29.84 2.20 -17.97
N VAL A 118 28.52 2.06 -17.82
CA VAL A 118 27.85 0.78 -17.56
C VAL A 118 27.57 0.06 -18.88
N LYS A 119 28.20 -1.11 -19.04
CA LYS A 119 28.00 -2.02 -20.18
C LYS A 119 26.78 -2.92 -19.97
N ASP A 120 26.30 -3.51 -21.07
CA ASP A 120 25.09 -4.37 -21.06
C ASP A 120 25.29 -5.72 -20.34
N ASP A 121 26.54 -6.13 -20.08
CA ASP A 121 26.88 -7.34 -19.33
C ASP A 121 26.36 -7.30 -17.88
N ILE A 122 26.03 -6.11 -17.36
CA ILE A 122 25.40 -5.96 -16.05
C ILE A 122 24.07 -6.71 -15.91
N LEU A 123 23.37 -6.98 -17.03
CA LEU A 123 22.10 -7.71 -17.04
C LEU A 123 22.25 -9.19 -16.66
N GLU A 124 23.44 -9.76 -16.85
CA GLU A 124 23.77 -11.15 -16.51
C GLU A 124 24.44 -11.28 -15.13
N LYS A 125 24.80 -10.15 -14.52
CA LYS A 125 25.53 -10.07 -13.26
C LYS A 125 24.59 -10.02 -12.06
N VAL A 126 25.07 -10.58 -10.95
CA VAL A 126 24.41 -10.48 -9.65
C VAL A 126 25.08 -9.36 -8.86
N ILE A 127 24.34 -8.29 -8.57
CA ILE A 127 24.85 -7.15 -7.81
C ILE A 127 24.71 -7.45 -6.32
N PHE A 128 25.80 -7.39 -5.58
CA PHE A 128 25.82 -7.60 -4.14
C PHE A 128 25.88 -6.27 -3.37
N ASP A 129 24.84 -6.01 -2.58
CA ASP A 129 24.75 -4.91 -1.62
C ASP A 129 25.41 -5.32 -0.31
N GLU A 130 26.72 -5.02 -0.20
CA GLU A 130 27.56 -5.35 0.96
C GLU A 130 27.00 -4.82 2.29
N LYS A 131 26.33 -3.66 2.25
CA LYS A 131 25.81 -2.99 3.44
C LYS A 131 24.64 -3.74 4.06
N ASN A 132 23.81 -4.37 3.23
CA ASN A 132 22.59 -5.04 3.66
C ASN A 132 22.63 -6.55 3.47
N SER A 133 23.77 -7.10 3.02
CA SER A 133 23.98 -8.53 2.74
C SER A 133 22.91 -9.12 1.81
N LYS A 134 22.50 -8.36 0.79
CA LYS A 134 21.44 -8.74 -0.16
C LYS A 134 21.94 -8.67 -1.61
N SER A 135 21.44 -9.57 -2.45
CA SER A 135 21.79 -9.62 -3.88
C SER A 135 20.59 -9.24 -4.73
N PHE A 136 20.80 -8.52 -5.83
CA PHE A 136 19.75 -8.18 -6.79
C PHE A 136 20.30 -8.15 -8.23
N ARG A 137 19.39 -8.11 -9.19
CA ARG A 137 19.69 -7.94 -10.62
C ARG A 137 19.03 -6.69 -11.15
N ILE A 138 19.58 -6.18 -12.24
CA ILE A 138 18.98 -5.11 -13.02
C ILE A 138 18.34 -5.73 -14.25
N ILE A 139 17.09 -5.37 -14.54
CA ILE A 139 16.43 -5.78 -15.77
C ILE A 139 16.63 -4.74 -16.88
N LYS A 140 16.54 -5.18 -18.14
CA LYS A 140 16.73 -4.30 -19.31
C LYS A 140 15.92 -2.99 -19.26
N PRO A 141 14.62 -2.98 -18.89
CA PRO A 141 13.88 -1.74 -18.74
C PRO A 141 14.44 -0.75 -17.72
N GLU A 142 15.00 -1.25 -16.60
CA GLU A 142 15.63 -0.40 -15.57
C GLU A 142 16.93 0.21 -16.09
N LEU A 143 17.76 -0.56 -16.80
CA LEU A 143 18.99 -0.07 -17.41
C LEU A 143 18.70 1.01 -18.48
N GLU A 144 17.71 0.76 -19.34
CA GLU A 144 17.26 1.72 -20.36
C GLU A 144 16.70 3.00 -19.73
N PHE A 145 15.94 2.88 -18.64
CA PHE A 145 15.45 4.02 -17.87
C PHE A 145 16.62 4.85 -17.32
N CYS A 146 17.59 4.20 -16.67
CA CYS A 146 18.76 4.87 -16.13
C CYS A 146 19.54 5.62 -17.21
N ARG A 147 19.76 4.99 -18.37
CA ARG A 147 20.45 5.63 -19.52
C ARG A 147 19.69 6.82 -20.08
N ARG A 148 18.37 6.69 -20.24
CA ARG A 148 17.51 7.76 -20.79
C ARG A 148 17.59 9.04 -19.96
N TYR A 149 17.65 8.90 -18.63
CA TYR A 149 17.63 10.03 -17.71
C TYR A 149 18.99 10.38 -17.11
N GLY A 150 20.07 9.72 -17.56
CA GLY A 150 21.42 9.97 -17.03
C GLY A 150 21.58 9.61 -15.55
N LEU A 151 20.83 8.62 -15.06
CA LEU A 151 20.82 8.20 -13.66
C LEU A 151 21.79 7.04 -13.43
N PRO A 152 22.58 7.04 -12.35
CA PRO A 152 23.42 5.90 -11.99
C PRO A 152 22.57 4.68 -11.61
N LEU A 153 23.17 3.49 -11.69
CA LEU A 153 22.55 2.28 -11.15
C LEU A 153 22.32 2.40 -9.63
N SER A 154 21.28 1.74 -9.14
CA SER A 154 20.99 1.67 -7.71
C SER A 154 22.13 0.99 -6.96
N ARG A 155 22.56 1.60 -5.86
CA ARG A 155 23.61 1.07 -4.96
C ARG A 155 23.05 0.31 -3.76
N GLU A 156 21.75 0.19 -3.64
CA GLU A 156 21.09 -0.50 -2.54
C GLU A 156 20.00 -1.43 -3.08
N HIS A 157 19.82 -2.55 -2.39
CA HIS A 157 18.82 -3.55 -2.73
C HIS A 157 17.41 -2.94 -2.82
N PRO A 158 16.56 -3.35 -3.80
CA PRO A 158 15.22 -2.79 -3.98
C PRO A 158 14.35 -2.75 -2.72
N SER A 159 14.37 -3.81 -1.91
CA SER A 159 13.60 -3.85 -0.65
C SER A 159 14.06 -2.82 0.37
N ILE A 160 15.37 -2.52 0.44
CA ILE A 160 15.93 -1.52 1.35
C ILE A 160 15.54 -0.11 0.90
N ARG A 161 15.62 0.16 -0.40
CA ARG A 161 15.16 1.44 -0.97
C ARG A 161 13.66 1.65 -0.71
N MET A 162 12.87 0.61 -0.91
CA MET A 162 11.44 0.63 -0.63
C MET A 162 11.15 0.87 0.85
N GLN A 163 11.88 0.19 1.76
CA GLN A 163 11.75 0.40 3.19
C GLN A 163 12.04 1.84 3.59
N LYS A 164 13.17 2.40 3.16
CA LYS A 164 13.53 3.80 3.47
C LYS A 164 12.51 4.80 2.95
N TRP A 165 12.02 4.57 1.73
CA TRP A 165 10.97 5.42 1.16
C TRP A 165 9.74 5.40 2.06
N ARG A 166 9.27 4.22 2.49
CA ARG A 166 8.09 4.05 3.36
C ARG A 166 8.30 4.54 4.79
N GLU A 167 9.51 4.48 5.33
CA GLU A 167 9.83 5.08 6.65
C GLU A 167 9.62 6.60 6.67
N GLY A 168 9.74 7.27 5.51
CA GLY A 168 9.35 8.67 5.37
C GLY A 168 7.85 8.92 5.21
N PHE A 169 7.04 7.88 4.97
CA PHE A 169 5.58 7.97 4.94
C PHE A 169 5.02 7.69 6.34
N GLU A 170 4.87 8.74 7.12
CA GLU A 170 4.12 8.67 8.37
C GLU A 170 2.62 8.66 8.05
N ILE A 171 1.99 7.49 8.15
CA ILE A 171 0.52 7.40 8.16
C ILE A 171 0.07 7.78 9.57
N ASN A 172 -0.28 9.05 9.75
CA ASN A 172 -0.90 9.52 10.98
C ASN A 172 -2.42 9.36 10.88
N LEU A 173 -2.95 8.32 11.54
CA LEU A 173 -4.39 8.07 11.68
C LEU A 173 -5.00 8.74 12.92
N MET A 174 -4.32 9.73 13.50
CA MET A 174 -4.82 10.48 14.65
C MET A 174 -5.49 11.76 14.20
N PHE A 175 -6.66 12.03 14.78
CA PHE A 175 -7.29 13.33 14.71
C PHE A 175 -6.94 14.13 15.97
N TYR A 176 -6.53 15.37 15.75
CA TYR A 176 -6.24 16.33 16.79
C TYR A 176 -7.33 17.39 16.80
N LYS A 177 -7.75 17.76 18.01
CA LYS A 177 -8.60 18.93 18.20
C LYS A 177 -7.75 20.18 18.04
N ARG A 178 -8.12 21.02 17.07
CA ARG A 178 -7.53 22.34 16.83
C ARG A 178 -8.65 23.37 16.65
N THR A 179 -8.28 24.63 16.60
CA THR A 179 -9.16 25.71 16.16
C THR A 179 -8.80 26.11 14.74
N CYS A 180 -9.80 26.46 13.93
CA CYS A 180 -9.60 27.04 12.60
C CYS A 180 -8.80 28.35 12.74
N ASP A 181 -7.70 28.47 12.01
CA ASP A 181 -6.81 29.64 12.09
C ASP A 181 -7.44 30.95 11.56
N ARG A 182 -8.61 30.87 10.91
CA ARG A 182 -9.35 32.04 10.39
C ARG A 182 -10.53 32.45 11.26
N CYS A 183 -11.37 31.51 11.66
CA CYS A 183 -12.63 31.80 12.36
C CYS A 183 -12.68 31.28 13.80
N ASN A 184 -11.60 30.66 14.30
CA ASN A 184 -11.49 30.10 15.66
C ASN A 184 -12.51 29.01 16.01
N LYS A 185 -13.24 28.47 15.02
CA LYS A 185 -14.15 27.34 15.24
C LYS A 185 -13.36 26.07 15.59
N ASP A 186 -13.86 25.28 16.53
CA ASP A 186 -13.33 23.95 16.82
C ASP A 186 -13.42 23.04 15.59
N ILE A 187 -12.32 22.37 15.30
CA ILE A 187 -12.17 21.42 14.19
C ILE A 187 -11.37 20.20 14.64
N GLU A 188 -11.57 19.09 13.93
CA GLU A 188 -10.72 17.92 13.99
C GLU A 188 -9.87 17.83 12.73
N THR A 189 -8.58 17.56 12.88
CA THR A 189 -7.62 17.60 11.78
C THR A 189 -6.51 16.58 11.99
N SER A 190 -5.92 16.06 10.91
CA SER A 190 -4.73 15.20 10.96
C SER A 190 -3.44 16.00 11.20
N TYR A 191 -3.50 17.34 11.20
CA TYR A 191 -2.37 18.20 11.49
C TYR A 191 -2.21 18.38 12.99
N ALA A 192 -1.17 17.76 13.56
CA ALA A 192 -0.86 17.89 14.97
C ALA A 192 -0.64 19.36 15.40
N PRO A 193 -0.93 19.75 16.66
CA PRO A 193 -0.84 21.15 17.10
C PRO A 193 0.54 21.80 16.97
N GLU A 194 1.62 21.00 17.02
CA GLU A 194 3.01 21.42 16.86
C GLU A 194 3.41 21.71 15.41
N ARG A 195 2.58 21.30 14.44
CA ARG A 195 2.79 21.57 13.02
C ARG A 195 2.51 23.03 12.68
N LYS A 196 3.36 23.63 11.85
CA LYS A 196 3.36 25.08 11.56
C LYS A 196 2.38 25.49 10.47
N GLU A 197 1.80 24.51 9.79
CA GLU A 197 0.85 24.71 8.71
C GLU A 197 -0.44 25.35 9.21
N THR A 198 -0.97 26.28 8.40
CA THR A 198 -2.26 26.91 8.61
C THR A 198 -3.37 25.90 8.31
N VAL A 199 -4.29 25.73 9.25
CA VAL A 199 -5.41 24.79 9.16
C VAL A 199 -6.72 25.55 9.24
N TYR A 200 -7.50 25.47 8.17
CA TYR A 200 -8.83 26.06 8.08
C TYR A 200 -9.92 25.02 8.24
N CYS A 201 -11.08 25.44 8.75
CA CYS A 201 -12.30 24.67 8.58
C CYS A 201 -12.70 24.65 7.09
N GLU A 202 -13.49 23.65 6.69
CA GLU A 202 -13.92 23.45 5.30
C GLU A 202 -14.45 24.74 4.65
N GLN A 203 -15.35 25.46 5.34
CA GLN A 203 -15.93 26.71 4.87
C GLN A 203 -14.87 27.81 4.63
N CYS A 204 -13.90 27.95 5.53
CA CYS A 204 -12.84 28.95 5.41
C CYS A 204 -11.83 28.59 4.33
N TYR A 205 -11.54 27.30 4.14
CA TYR A 205 -10.70 26.80 3.06
C TYR A 205 -11.34 27.05 1.70
N GLN A 206 -12.63 26.69 1.54
CA GLN A 206 -13.40 26.93 0.31
C GLN A 206 -13.54 28.40 -0.03
N ALA A 207 -13.52 29.31 0.95
CA ALA A 207 -13.55 30.75 0.70
C ALA A 207 -12.19 31.34 0.29
N GLU A 208 -11.08 30.65 0.60
CA GLU A 208 -9.72 31.13 0.34
C GLU A 208 -9.12 30.57 -0.96
N VAL A 209 -9.39 29.30 -1.27
CA VAL A 209 -8.75 28.54 -2.36
C VAL A 209 -9.65 28.46 -3.62
N VAL A 210 -10.49 29.46 -3.85
CA VAL A 210 -11.30 29.57 -5.09
C VAL A 210 -10.44 30.01 -6.26
#